data_AF-A0A0D6ATG5-F1
#
_entry.id   AF-A0A0D6ATG5-F1
#
_cell.length_a   1.000
_cell.length_b   1.000
_cell.length_c   1.000
_cell.angle_alpha   90.00
_cell.angle_beta   90.00
_cell.angle_gamma   90.00
#
_symmetry.space_group_name_H-M   'P 1'
#
loop_
_entity.id
_entity.type
_entity.pdbx_description
1 polymer ?
#
loop_
_entity_poly.entity_id
_entity_poly.type
_entity_poly.pdbx_seq_one_letter_code
_entity_poly.pdbx_strand_id
1 'polypeptide(L)' 'MENQTCIHCDGKGYIEIRDCTGEIQREETCVFCEGSGLIIDDEQ' A
#
# COMPACT_ATOMS: atom_id res chain seq x y z
N MET A 1 -12.32 12.38 10.69
CA MET A 1 -11.18 11.63 10.13
C MET A 1 -11.78 10.56 9.23
N GLU A 2 -11.89 10.86 7.93
CA GLU A 2 -12.21 9.81 6.96
C GLU A 2 -10.89 9.20 6.52
N ASN A 3 -10.64 7.96 6.96
CA ASN A 3 -9.48 7.22 6.48
C ASN A 3 -9.83 6.71 5.08
N GLN A 4 -9.10 7.17 4.07
CA GLN A 4 -9.28 6.66 2.72
C GLN A 4 -8.39 5.45 2.51
N THR A 5 -8.92 4.44 1.80
CA THR A 5 -8.12 3.28 1.40
C THR A 5 -6.93 3.77 0.55
N CYS A 6 -5.73 3.32 0.92
CA CYS A 6 -4.54 3.69 0.18
C CYS A 6 -4.58 3.07 -1.22
N ILE A 7 -4.72 3.92 -2.25
CA ILE A 7 -4.80 3.52 -3.66
C ILE A 7 -3.51 2.87 -4.17
N HIS A 8 -2.37 3.15 -3.55
CA HIS A 8 -1.06 2.63 -3.97
C HIS A 8 -0.87 1.16 -3.65
N CYS A 9 -1.51 0.68 -2.58
CA CYS A 9 -1.46 -0.72 -2.17
C CYS A 9 -2.85 -1.38 -2.17
N ASP A 10 -3.87 -0.70 -2.69
CA ASP A 10 -5.27 -1.15 -2.66
C ASP A 10 -5.72 -1.59 -1.26
N GLY A 11 -5.33 -0.82 -0.23
CA GLY A 11 -5.65 -1.12 1.17
C GLY A 11 -4.85 -2.25 1.83
N LYS A 12 -3.96 -2.94 1.11
CA LYS A 12 -3.18 -4.07 1.66
C LYS A 12 -2.13 -3.68 2.71
N GLY A 13 -1.60 -2.46 2.63
CA GLY A 13 -0.46 -2.00 3.45
C GLY A 13 0.91 -2.40 2.89
N TYR A 14 0.98 -3.15 1.79
CA TYR A 14 2.23 -3.56 1.16
C TYR A 14 2.08 -3.63 -0.36
N ILE A 15 3.22 -3.61 -1.07
CA ILE A 15 3.30 -3.84 -2.51
C ILE A 15 4.00 -5.16 -2.79
N GLU A 16 3.58 -5.84 -3.85
CA GLU A 16 4.16 -7.11 -4.28
C GLU A 16 5.18 -6.84 -5.39
N ILE A 17 6.45 -7.20 -5.15
CA ILE A 17 7.48 -7.20 -6.16
C ILE A 17 7.42 -8.54 -6.88
N ARG A 18 7.03 -8.50 -8.17
CA ARG A 18 6.92 -9.67 -9.02
C ARG A 18 8.11 -9.75 -9.97
N ASP A 19 8.54 -10.97 -10.28
CA ASP A 19 9.54 -11.18 -11.33
C ASP A 19 8.92 -11.08 -12.74
N CYS A 20 9.75 -11.30 -13.77
CA CYS A 20 9.30 -11.30 -15.17
C CYS A 20 8.32 -12.44 -15.51
N THR A 21 8.18 -13.45 -14.65
CA THR A 21 7.20 -14.55 -14.80
C THR A 21 5.86 -14.20 -14.15
N GLY A 22 5.80 -13.14 -13.34
CA GLY A 22 4.61 -12.70 -12.61
C GLY A 22 4.46 -13.35 -11.23
N GLU A 23 5.39 -14.22 -10.83
CA GLU A 23 5.42 -14.79 -9.49
C GLU A 23 5.85 -13.74 -8.46
N ILE A 24 5.24 -13.78 -7.27
CA ILE A 24 5.57 -12.88 -6.17
C ILE A 24 6.90 -13.33 -5.59
N GLN A 25 7.91 -12.47 -5.64
CA GLN A 25 9.22 -12.73 -5.08
C GLN A 25 9.35 -12.20 -3.66
N ARG A 26 8.77 -11.02 -3.39
CA ARG A 26 8.72 -10.43 -2.06
C ARG A 26 7.61 -9.39 -1.93
N GLU A 27 7.28 -9.10 -0.68
CA GLU A 27 6.40 -7.99 -0.29
C GLU A 27 7.24 -6.90 0.37
N GLU A 28 6.95 -5.65 0.06
CA GLU A 28 7.56 -4.48 0.70
C GLU A 28 6.46 -3.60 1.30
N THR A 29 6.71 -3.06 2.49
CA THR A 29 5.78 -2.14 3.16
C THR A 29 5.46 -0.96 2.25
N CYS A 30 4.18 -0.63 2.09
CA CYS A 30 3.76 0.48 1.27
C CYS A 30 4.20 1.79 1.93
N VAL A 31 5.10 2.52 1.27
CA VAL A 31 5.69 3.76 1.79
C VAL A 31 4.69 4.90 1.90
N PHE A 32 3.58 4.85 1.18
CA PHE A 32 2.57 5.92 1.18
C PHE A 32 1.63 5.88 2.39
N CYS A 33 1.32 4.67 2.86
CA CYS A 33 0.47 4.46 4.04
C CYS A 33 1.24 3.89 5.23
N GLU A 34 2.56 3.75 5.10
CA GLU A 34 3.47 3.19 6.10
C GLU A 34 3.02 1.83 6.67
N GLY A 35 2.39 1.00 5.84
CA GLY A 35 1.88 -0.30 6.27
C GLY A 35 0.44 -0.31 6.80
N SER A 36 -0.19 0.85 6.97
CA SER A 36 -1.55 0.93 7.53
C SER A 36 -2.66 0.54 6.54
N GLY A 37 -2.37 0.59 5.24
CA GLY A 37 -3.39 0.42 4.19
C GLY A 37 -4.31 1.62 4.02
N LEU A 38 -4.11 2.70 4.79
CA LEU A 38 -4.97 3.89 4.81
C LEU A 38 -4.13 5.15 4.57
N ILE A 39 -4.66 6.10 3.81
CA ILE A 39 -4.13 7.46 3.77
C ILE A 39 -4.93 8.29 4.77
N ILE A 40 -4.20 8.95 5.66
CA ILE A 40 -4.77 9.93 6.59
C ILE A 40 -4.72 11.26 5.85
N ASP A 41 -5.86 11.69 5.32
CA ASP A 41 -6.00 13.07 4.85
C ASP A 41 -6.04 13.98 6.08
N ASP A 42 -4.88 14.55 6.44
CA ASP A 42 -4.73 15.52 7.53
C ASP A 42 -5.07 16.97 7.10
N GLU A 43 -5.60 17.17 5.88
CA GLU A 43 -5.97 18.49 5.35
C GLU A 43 -7.46 18.80 5.51
N GLN A 44 -7.89 19.10 6.74
CA GLN A 44 -9.06 19.96 7.00
C GLN A 44 -8.71 21.17 7.87
#